data_AF-A0A929VYA4-F1
#
_entry.id   AF-A0A929VYA4-F1
#
_cell.length_a   1.000
_cell.length_b   1.000
_cell.length_c   1.000
_cell.angle_alpha   90.00
_cell.angle_beta   90.00
_cell.angle_gamma   90.00
#
_symmetry.space_group_name_H-M   'P 1'
#
loop_
_entity.id
_entity.type
_entity.pdbx_description
1 polymer ?
#
loop_
_entity_poly.entity_id
_entity_poly.type
_entity_poly.pdbx_seq_one_letter_code
_entity_poly.pdbx_strand_id
1 'polypeptide(L)'
;MIDAGYDVEAEIEKFLWMDAVIWQMPGWWMHEPWTVKKYIDEVLTAGHGKLYHSDGRHRVNPTEGYGTGGLLQGKKHMLSLTWNAPIEAFTREGDFFEGKGVDALYMHFHKLNEFIGLTRLPTFVCNDVIKNPQVEQYLVDYQAYLEKVFG
;
A
#
# COMPACT_ATOMS: atom_id res chain seq x y z
N MET A 1 15.40 4.90 2.12
CA MET A 1 14.34 5.67 2.82
C MET A 1 13.95 6.80 1.89
N ILE A 2 12.67 6.93 1.55
CA ILE A 2 12.21 8.00 0.64
C ILE A 2 12.44 9.40 1.22
N ASP A 3 12.51 9.53 2.54
CA ASP A 3 12.75 10.80 3.24
C ASP A 3 14.18 11.33 3.07
N ALA A 4 15.12 10.50 2.61
CA ALA A 4 16.49 10.91 2.28
C ALA A 4 16.62 11.46 0.84
N GLY A 5 15.50 11.54 0.11
CA GLY A 5 15.48 11.83 -1.33
C GLY A 5 15.53 10.56 -2.17
N TYR A 6 15.05 10.68 -3.40
CA TYR A 6 15.00 9.62 -4.41
C TYR A 6 15.08 10.23 -5.82
N ASP A 7 15.57 9.43 -6.77
CA ASP A 7 15.52 9.76 -8.19
C ASP A 7 14.29 9.10 -8.81
N VAL A 8 13.40 9.90 -9.41
CA VAL A 8 12.10 9.42 -9.88
C VAL A 8 12.22 8.30 -10.91
N GLU A 9 13.13 8.42 -11.88
CA GLU A 9 13.33 7.39 -12.90
C GLU A 9 13.88 6.10 -12.29
N ALA A 10 14.85 6.19 -11.37
CA ALA A 10 15.37 5.02 -10.68
C ALA A 10 14.28 4.28 -9.88
N GLU A 11 13.33 5.00 -9.26
CA GLU A 11 12.21 4.37 -8.57
C GLU A 11 11.23 3.70 -9.55
N ILE A 12 10.95 4.31 -10.71
CA ILE A 12 10.15 3.68 -11.77
C ILE A 12 10.79 2.37 -12.23
N GLU A 13 12.11 2.36 -12.46
CA GLU A 13 12.82 1.14 -12.86
C GLU A 13 12.76 0.04 -11.78
N LYS A 14 12.74 0.40 -10.48
CA LYS A 14 12.49 -0.57 -9.41
C LYS A 14 11.09 -1.19 -9.50
N PHE A 15 10.07 -0.40 -9.79
CA PHE A 15 8.71 -0.92 -10.00
C PHE A 15 8.62 -1.87 -11.20
N LEU A 16 9.38 -1.59 -12.27
CA LEU A 16 9.47 -2.49 -13.42
C LEU A 16 10.19 -3.80 -13.08
N TRP A 17 11.26 -3.71 -12.28
CA TRP A 17 12.09 -4.84 -11.88
C TRP A 17 11.41 -5.77 -10.86
N MET A 18 10.72 -5.22 -9.87
CA MET A 18 10.23 -5.99 -8.70
C MET A 18 9.10 -6.96 -9.04
N ASP A 19 9.02 -8.09 -8.32
CA ASP A 19 7.84 -8.96 -8.33
C ASP A 19 6.80 -8.49 -7.31
N ALA A 20 7.27 -7.88 -6.22
CA ALA A 20 6.42 -7.31 -5.18
C ALA A 20 7.01 -6.03 -4.58
N VAL A 21 6.13 -5.10 -4.19
CA VAL A 21 6.47 -3.91 -3.39
C VAL A 21 5.86 -4.03 -2.00
N ILE A 22 6.67 -3.76 -0.97
CA ILE A 22 6.20 -3.68 0.42
C ILE A 22 6.23 -2.21 0.85
N TRP A 23 5.05 -1.71 1.22
CA TRP A 23 4.89 -0.36 1.75
C TRP A 23 4.99 -0.39 3.28
N GLN A 24 6.22 -0.24 3.79
CA GLN A 24 6.48 -0.06 5.22
C GLN A 24 6.24 1.40 5.62
N MET A 25 5.21 1.68 6.43
CA MET A 25 4.89 3.05 6.83
C MET A 25 4.09 3.14 8.15
N PRO A 26 4.26 4.22 8.93
CA PRO A 26 3.39 4.48 10.07
C PRO A 26 2.04 5.06 9.63
N GLY A 27 0.99 4.80 10.42
CA GLY A 27 -0.29 5.47 10.30
C GLY A 27 -0.24 6.90 10.82
N TRP A 28 -0.36 7.89 9.93
CA TRP A 28 -0.39 9.31 10.27
C TRP A 28 -1.74 9.90 9.86
N TRP A 29 -2.49 10.43 10.84
CA TRP A 29 -3.82 11.02 10.60
C TRP A 29 -4.73 10.15 9.71
N MET A 30 -4.80 8.87 10.04
CA MET A 30 -5.62 7.86 9.35
C MET A 30 -5.15 7.46 7.96
N HIS A 31 -3.90 7.76 7.62
CA HIS A 31 -3.38 7.64 6.26
C HIS A 31 -1.88 7.32 6.25
N GLU A 32 -1.26 7.28 5.07
CA GLU A 32 0.20 7.34 4.96
C GLU A 32 0.75 8.75 5.26
N PRO A 33 2.03 8.87 5.67
CA PRO A 33 2.69 10.15 5.80
C PRO A 33 2.74 10.91 4.46
N TRP A 34 2.74 12.25 4.53
CA TRP A 34 2.75 13.08 3.33
C TRP A 34 3.96 12.82 2.40
N THR A 35 5.09 12.38 2.94
CA THR A 35 6.28 12.03 2.14
C THR A 35 6.04 10.79 1.28
N VAL A 36 5.30 9.80 1.79
CA VAL A 36 4.85 8.63 1.02
C VAL A 36 3.88 9.07 -0.06
N LYS A 37 2.93 9.95 0.27
CA LYS A 37 1.98 10.48 -0.73
C LYS A 37 2.70 11.28 -1.83
N LYS A 38 3.69 12.10 -1.49
CA LYS A 38 4.54 12.80 -2.46
C LYS A 38 5.29 11.82 -3.36
N TYR A 39 5.87 10.75 -2.79
CA TYR A 39 6.52 9.70 -3.57
C TYR A 39 5.58 9.06 -4.57
N ILE A 40 4.37 8.71 -4.13
CA ILE A 40 3.33 8.16 -5.01
C ILE A 40 3.00 9.14 -6.13
N ASP A 41 2.76 10.41 -5.79
CA ASP A 41 2.38 11.45 -6.75
C ASP A 41 3.48 11.72 -7.77
N GLU A 42 4.75 11.69 -7.38
CA GLU A 42 5.86 11.91 -8.31
C GLU A 42 6.16 10.65 -9.14
N VAL A 43 6.35 9.49 -8.50
CA VAL A 43 6.80 8.27 -9.16
C VAL A 43 5.70 7.64 -10.00
N LEU A 44 4.48 7.50 -9.47
CA LEU A 44 3.42 6.85 -10.24
C LEU A 44 2.96 7.73 -11.40
N THR A 45 2.90 9.06 -11.22
CA THR A 45 2.55 9.99 -12.32
C THR A 45 3.61 10.00 -13.41
N ALA A 46 4.89 10.11 -13.04
CA ALA A 46 5.99 10.07 -14.02
C ALA A 46 6.11 8.70 -14.71
N GLY A 47 5.63 7.64 -14.04
CA GLY A 47 5.52 6.30 -14.59
C GLY A 47 4.50 6.13 -15.72
N HIS A 48 3.82 7.18 -16.19
CA HIS A 48 2.91 7.08 -17.34
C HIS A 48 3.62 6.49 -18.57
N GLY A 49 2.98 5.51 -19.21
CA GLY A 49 3.55 4.74 -20.33
C GLY A 49 4.44 3.57 -19.91
N LYS A 50 4.90 3.50 -18.66
CA LYS A 50 5.71 2.40 -18.10
C LYS A 50 4.95 1.58 -17.04
N LEU A 51 4.32 2.25 -16.08
CA LEU A 51 3.58 1.65 -14.96
C LEU A 51 2.08 1.53 -15.25
N TYR A 52 1.53 2.48 -16.01
CA TYR A 52 0.16 2.47 -16.50
C TYR A 52 0.07 3.18 -17.84
N HIS A 53 -0.91 2.82 -18.67
CA HIS A 53 -1.14 3.44 -19.96
C HIS A 53 -2.28 4.46 -19.91
N SER A 54 -3.37 4.14 -19.20
CA SER A 54 -4.54 5.01 -19.06
C SER A 54 -5.36 4.62 -17.82
N ASP A 55 -6.54 5.23 -17.65
CA ASP A 55 -7.51 4.80 -16.66
C ASP A 55 -8.29 3.54 -17.08
N GLY A 56 -8.04 2.97 -18.27
CA GLY A 56 -8.70 1.79 -18.80
C GLY A 56 -10.03 2.02 -19.52
N ARG A 57 -10.59 3.25 -19.47
CA ARG A 57 -11.87 3.55 -20.12
C ARG A 57 -11.71 3.83 -21.62
N HIS A 58 -12.78 3.56 -22.36
CA HIS A 58 -12.86 3.87 -23.80
C HIS A 58 -13.96 4.90 -24.08
N ARG A 59 -13.75 5.81 -25.04
CA ARG A 59 -14.72 6.90 -25.33
C ARG A 59 -16.10 6.40 -25.74
N VAL A 60 -16.19 5.20 -26.31
CA VAL A 60 -17.47 4.60 -26.73
C VAL A 60 -18.29 4.06 -25.56
N ASN A 61 -17.63 3.63 -24.46
CA ASN A 61 -18.25 3.12 -23.23
C ASN A 61 -17.61 3.83 -22.01
N PRO A 62 -17.89 5.13 -21.79
CA PRO A 62 -17.15 5.95 -20.83
C PRO A 62 -17.43 5.62 -19.35
N THR A 63 -18.44 4.79 -19.06
CA THR A 63 -18.84 4.41 -17.70
C THR A 63 -18.22 3.09 -17.22
N GLU A 64 -17.44 2.41 -18.07
CA GLU A 64 -16.90 1.08 -17.81
C GLU A 64 -15.36 1.09 -17.89
N GLY A 65 -14.72 0.26 -17.07
CA GLY A 65 -13.28 -0.02 -17.18
C GLY A 65 -12.35 0.92 -16.42
N TYR A 66 -12.85 1.81 -15.54
CA TYR A 66 -11.95 2.61 -14.70
C TYR A 66 -11.06 1.70 -13.83
N GLY A 67 -9.75 1.93 -13.89
CA GLY A 67 -8.74 1.17 -13.15
C GLY A 67 -8.19 -0.06 -13.87
N THR A 68 -8.50 -0.28 -15.15
CA THR A 68 -8.01 -1.45 -15.90
C THR A 68 -6.81 -1.15 -16.81
N GLY A 69 -6.30 0.08 -16.82
CA GLY A 69 -5.24 0.55 -17.72
C GLY A 69 -3.80 0.44 -17.19
N GLY A 70 -3.59 -0.26 -16.07
CA GLY A 70 -2.25 -0.55 -15.53
C GLY A 70 -1.39 -1.42 -16.48
N LEU A 71 -0.08 -1.45 -16.25
CA LEU A 71 0.87 -2.24 -17.05
C LEU A 71 1.66 -3.27 -16.21
N LEU A 72 1.45 -3.30 -14.90
CA LEU A 72 2.20 -4.15 -13.97
C LEU A 72 1.44 -5.42 -13.55
N GLN A 73 0.61 -5.97 -14.44
CA GLN A 73 -0.12 -7.21 -14.14
C GLN A 73 0.85 -8.34 -13.76
N GLY A 74 0.43 -9.16 -12.79
CA GLY A 74 1.24 -10.26 -12.24
C GLY A 74 2.07 -9.86 -11.02
N LYS A 75 2.42 -8.58 -10.87
CA LYS A 75 3.15 -8.06 -9.71
C LYS A 75 2.24 -7.85 -8.49
N LYS A 76 2.85 -7.77 -7.30
CA LYS A 76 2.15 -7.77 -6.01
C LYS A 76 2.47 -6.52 -5.17
N HIS A 77 1.53 -6.11 -4.31
CA HIS A 77 1.83 -5.14 -3.25
C HIS A 77 1.39 -5.67 -1.89
N MET A 78 2.12 -5.28 -0.85
CA MET A 78 1.81 -5.58 0.54
C MET A 78 1.91 -4.30 1.37
N LEU A 79 1.00 -4.11 2.33
CA LEU A 79 1.12 -3.05 3.33
C LEU A 79 1.72 -3.64 4.61
N SER A 80 2.72 -2.96 5.16
CA SER A 80 3.29 -3.24 6.48
C SER A 80 3.22 -1.98 7.32
N LEU A 81 2.31 -1.97 8.30
CA LEU A 81 1.86 -0.75 8.96
C LEU A 81 2.23 -0.73 10.44
N THR A 82 2.50 0.46 10.98
CA THR A 82 2.60 0.65 12.44
C THR A 82 1.60 1.69 12.90
N TRP A 83 0.84 1.36 13.95
CA TRP A 83 -0.24 2.18 14.47
C TRP A 83 -0.25 2.20 15.99
N ASN A 84 -0.51 3.36 16.57
CA ASN A 84 -0.80 3.45 18.01
C ASN A 84 -2.23 3.01 18.35
N ALA A 85 -3.15 3.05 17.39
CA ALA A 85 -4.50 2.54 17.62
C ALA A 85 -4.43 1.03 17.93
N PRO A 86 -5.20 0.53 18.91
CA PRO A 86 -5.31 -0.91 19.16
C PRO A 86 -6.07 -1.59 18.02
N ILE A 87 -5.90 -2.90 17.84
CA ILE A 87 -6.51 -3.63 16.71
C ILE A 87 -8.04 -3.58 16.75
N GLU A 88 -8.63 -3.52 17.95
CA GLU A 88 -10.07 -3.45 18.17
C GLU A 88 -10.69 -2.19 17.57
N ALA A 89 -9.95 -1.07 17.50
CA ALA A 89 -10.46 0.14 16.85
C ALA A 89 -10.83 -0.10 15.37
N PHE A 90 -10.18 -1.09 14.74
CA PHE A 90 -10.41 -1.49 13.36
C PHE A 90 -11.45 -2.62 13.22
N THR A 91 -11.51 -3.54 14.19
CA THR A 91 -12.25 -4.80 14.04
C THR A 91 -13.53 -4.89 14.88
N ARG A 92 -13.66 -4.12 15.97
CA ARG A 92 -14.83 -4.13 16.83
C ARG A 92 -15.90 -3.19 16.28
N GLU A 93 -17.11 -3.72 16.10
CA GLU A 93 -18.28 -2.94 15.69
C GLU A 93 -18.60 -1.88 16.75
N GLY A 94 -18.95 -0.66 16.31
CA GLY A 94 -19.23 0.48 17.19
C GLY A 94 -18.01 1.29 17.64
N ASP A 95 -16.79 0.77 17.45
CA ASP A 95 -15.56 1.55 17.62
C ASP A 95 -15.32 2.50 16.42
N PHE A 96 -14.25 3.30 16.48
CA PHE A 96 -14.00 4.43 15.57
C PHE A 96 -14.03 4.10 14.07
N PHE A 97 -13.50 2.94 13.66
CA PHE A 97 -13.53 2.52 12.25
C PHE A 97 -14.68 1.55 11.92
N GLU A 98 -15.69 1.48 12.80
CA GLU A 98 -16.95 0.76 12.57
C GLU A 98 -16.76 -0.74 12.27
N GLY A 99 -15.69 -1.35 12.77
CA GLY A 99 -15.39 -2.77 12.51
C GLY A 99 -15.03 -3.10 11.05
N LYS A 100 -14.74 -2.09 10.21
CA LYS A 100 -14.48 -2.28 8.76
C LYS A 100 -13.13 -2.89 8.45
N GLY A 101 -12.21 -2.93 9.42
CA GLY A 101 -10.86 -3.46 9.28
C GLY A 101 -9.86 -2.46 8.67
N VAL A 102 -8.58 -2.84 8.75
CA VAL A 102 -7.46 -2.00 8.29
C VAL A 102 -7.50 -1.75 6.79
N ASP A 103 -7.78 -2.79 6.00
CA ASP A 103 -7.79 -2.69 4.53
C ASP A 103 -8.94 -1.81 4.00
N ALA A 104 -10.03 -1.67 4.76
CA ALA A 104 -11.09 -0.72 4.42
C ALA A 104 -10.64 0.73 4.63
N LEU A 105 -9.89 0.99 5.71
CA LEU A 105 -9.27 2.30 5.92
C LEU A 105 -8.23 2.63 4.84
N TYR A 106 -7.47 1.63 4.39
CA TYR A 106 -6.46 1.76 3.34
C TYR A 106 -6.99 1.43 1.92
N MET A 107 -8.31 1.46 1.71
CA MET A 107 -8.89 1.13 0.41
C MET A 107 -8.31 2.01 -0.72
N HIS A 108 -8.13 3.31 -0.48
CA HIS A 108 -7.51 4.22 -1.45
C HIS A 108 -6.09 3.78 -1.83
N PHE A 109 -5.32 3.29 -0.86
CA PHE A 109 -3.94 2.86 -1.05
C PHE A 109 -3.86 1.51 -1.78
N HIS A 110 -4.80 0.61 -1.54
CA HIS A 110 -4.92 -0.58 -2.37
C HIS A 110 -5.29 -0.20 -3.80
N LYS A 111 -6.24 0.72 -3.99
CA LYS A 111 -6.72 1.10 -5.32
C LYS A 111 -5.67 1.82 -6.17
N LEU A 112 -4.78 2.62 -5.59
CA LEU A 112 -3.68 3.21 -6.38
C LEU A 112 -2.68 2.16 -6.89
N ASN A 113 -2.43 1.09 -6.12
CA ASN A 113 -1.57 -0.02 -6.57
C ASN A 113 -2.28 -0.89 -7.61
N GLU A 114 -3.57 -1.18 -7.40
CA GLU A 114 -4.40 -1.90 -8.37
C GLU A 114 -4.55 -1.14 -9.69
N PHE A 115 -4.61 0.20 -9.64
CA PHE A 115 -4.70 1.05 -10.84
C PHE A 115 -3.53 0.87 -11.80
N ILE A 116 -2.32 0.70 -11.27
CA ILE A 116 -1.12 0.41 -12.06
C ILE A 116 -0.96 -1.11 -12.36
N GLY A 117 -1.89 -1.95 -11.90
CA GLY A 117 -2.01 -3.36 -12.26
C GLY A 117 -1.52 -4.36 -11.21
N LEU A 118 -1.09 -3.90 -10.02
CA LEU A 118 -0.65 -4.81 -8.96
C LEU A 118 -1.84 -5.51 -8.32
N THR A 119 -1.58 -6.69 -7.73
CA THR A 119 -2.57 -7.38 -6.91
C THR A 119 -2.16 -7.41 -5.43
N ARG A 120 -3.15 -7.44 -4.54
CA ARG A 120 -2.98 -7.37 -3.08
C ARG A 120 -2.38 -8.66 -2.51
N LEU A 121 -1.40 -8.51 -1.62
CA LEU A 121 -1.03 -9.46 -0.59
C LEU A 121 -1.68 -9.07 0.74
N PRO A 122 -1.90 -10.02 1.66
CA PRO A 122 -2.41 -9.72 3.00
C PRO A 122 -1.61 -8.61 3.72
N THR A 123 -2.31 -7.71 4.41
CA THR A 123 -1.70 -6.60 5.17
C THR A 123 -1.15 -7.08 6.51
N PHE A 124 0.05 -6.60 6.87
CA PHE A 124 0.64 -6.75 8.20
C PHE A 124 0.52 -5.43 8.98
N VAL A 125 0.16 -5.49 10.26
CA VAL A 125 0.04 -4.30 11.10
C VAL A 125 0.53 -4.57 12.52
N CYS A 126 1.34 -3.65 13.06
CA CYS A 126 1.64 -3.58 14.48
C CYS A 126 0.76 -2.52 15.13
N ASN A 127 0.03 -2.92 16.17
CA ASN A 127 -0.88 -2.03 16.93
C ASN A 127 -0.31 -1.69 18.31
N ASP A 128 -0.81 -0.59 18.89
CA ASP A 128 -0.42 -0.07 20.21
C ASP A 128 1.08 0.21 20.38
N VAL A 129 1.76 0.58 19.29
CA VAL A 129 3.24 0.67 19.23
C VAL A 129 3.84 1.79 20.09
N ILE A 130 3.03 2.68 20.67
CA ILE A 130 3.51 3.75 21.58
C ILE A 130 3.16 3.46 23.04
N LYS A 131 1.91 3.04 23.36
CA LYS A 131 1.53 2.80 24.76
C LYS A 131 1.95 1.42 25.26
N ASN A 132 2.07 0.43 24.38
CA ASN A 132 2.50 -0.92 24.71
C ASN A 132 3.44 -1.50 23.63
N PRO A 133 4.66 -0.94 23.48
CA PRO A 133 5.60 -1.40 22.46
C PRO A 133 6.08 -2.83 22.74
N GLN A 134 5.92 -3.72 21.75
CA GLN A 134 6.35 -5.12 21.79
C GLN A 134 7.33 -5.41 20.64
N VAL A 135 8.44 -4.68 20.56
CA VAL A 135 9.32 -4.63 19.37
C VAL A 135 9.86 -6.01 18.98
N GLU A 136 10.36 -6.78 19.94
CA GLU A 136 10.91 -8.12 19.70
C GLU A 136 9.84 -9.06 19.13
N GLN A 137 8.60 -8.98 19.65
CA GLN A 137 7.49 -9.77 19.14
C GLN A 137 7.10 -9.34 17.72
N TYR A 138 7.05 -8.04 17.45
CA TYR A 138 6.74 -7.53 16.11
C TYR A 138 7.74 -8.02 15.06
N LEU A 139 9.03 -8.12 15.40
CA LEU A 139 10.05 -8.65 14.50
C LEU A 139 9.85 -10.15 14.22
N VAL A 140 9.55 -10.94 15.25
CA VAL A 140 9.25 -12.37 15.11
C VAL A 140 8.00 -12.59 14.26
N ASP A 141 6.93 -11.85 14.55
CA ASP A 141 5.66 -11.95 13.83
C ASP A 141 5.83 -11.53 12.37
N TYR A 142 6.57 -10.44 12.11
CA TYR A 142 6.79 -9.96 10.76
C TYR A 142 7.63 -10.94 9.94
N GLN A 143 8.67 -11.54 10.54
CA GLN A 143 9.46 -12.56 9.87
C GLN A 143 8.62 -13.79 9.52
N ALA A 144 7.84 -14.30 10.47
CA ALA A 144 6.93 -15.43 10.22
C ALA A 144 5.88 -15.11 9.16
N TYR A 145 5.41 -13.85 9.14
CA TYR A 145 4.46 -13.37 8.14
C TYR A 145 5.07 -13.33 6.74
N LEU A 146 6.27 -12.78 6.60
CA LEU A 146 6.98 -12.74 5.32
C LEU A 146 7.24 -14.15 4.77
N GLU A 147 7.67 -15.08 5.62
CA GLU A 147 7.85 -16.49 5.23
C GLU A 147 6.54 -17.11 4.74
N LYS A 148 5.43 -16.85 5.43
CA LYS A 148 4.11 -17.36 5.01
C LYS A 148 3.66 -16.78 3.65
N VAL A 149 4.03 -15.54 3.34
CA VAL A 149 3.56 -14.83 2.14
C VAL A 149 4.49 -15.05 0.93
N PHE A 150 5.79 -15.20 1.16
CA PHE A 150 6.81 -15.24 0.11
C PHE A 150 7.70 -16.51 0.10
N GLY A 151 7.64 -17.35 1.15
CA GLY A 151 8.39 -18.60 1.25
C GLY A 151 7.74 -19.79 0.55
#